data_AF-A0A0W0FPR1-F1
#
_entry.id   AF-A0A0W0FPR1-F1
#
_cell.length_a   1.000
_cell.length_b   1.000
_cell.length_c   1.000
_cell.angle_alpha   90.00
_cell.angle_beta   90.00
_cell.angle_gamma   90.00
#
_symmetry.space_group_name_H-M   'P 1'
#
loop_
_entity.id
_entity.type
_entity.pdbx_description
1 polymer ?
#
loop_
_entity_poly.entity_id
_entity_poly.type
_entity_poly.pdbx_seq_one_letter_code
_entity_poly.pdbx_strand_id
1 'polypeptide(L)'
;MKSAGLVALAASLPFALAQSPAWGQCGGIGWSGPTSCASGSTCTKVDDYYSHPGSNPGNPESTSTTPSSTVAPPTNTQPPVADNPYTGYTIYLSPYYADEIDAAAANITDSTLKAKALKVKEIPTFIWFDTTAKLSTLEPYLKDASAKGKAEGKKYLLQIVVYNLPERDCAALASNGELTIDNGGEAKYRQYIDAMVATIKKYPDVRVVAVIEPDSLANLVTNLNVQKCSRAQTVYKTSTQYALKQLDTAGVYMYLDAGHAGWLGWPANLTPAAQLFQQVWQDAGSPKSVRGLSTNVANFNALRAASPDPVTSPNPNYDEIHYIESLAGVLSPFPAHFIVDQGRAGQQNLRKEWSDWCNVKGAGFGTRPTINTGSSLIDSIVWVKPGGESDGTSDSSAARFDAGCVSASSHVPAPEAGTWFQEYFEALVRNANPAL
;
A
#
# COMPACT_ATOMS: atom_id res chain seq x y z
N MET A 1 73.13 -37.30 -13.52
CA MET A 1 72.01 -37.07 -14.44
C MET A 1 71.03 -38.23 -14.31
N LYS A 2 69.84 -37.99 -13.74
CA LYS A 2 68.56 -38.67 -14.05
C LYS A 2 67.49 -38.03 -13.16
N SER A 3 66.61 -37.29 -13.83
CA SER A 3 65.58 -36.42 -13.26
C SER A 3 64.39 -37.23 -12.74
N ALA A 4 63.87 -36.85 -11.57
CA ALA A 4 62.59 -37.32 -11.05
C ALA A 4 61.49 -36.34 -11.51
N GLY A 5 60.49 -36.85 -12.23
CA GLY A 5 59.33 -36.09 -12.70
C GLY A 5 58.26 -35.95 -11.62
N LEU A 6 57.76 -34.73 -11.42
CA LEU A 6 56.53 -34.44 -10.68
C LEU A 6 55.32 -34.79 -11.54
N VAL A 7 54.41 -35.61 -11.02
CA VAL A 7 53.07 -35.83 -11.57
C VAL A 7 52.11 -34.86 -10.86
N ALA A 8 51.48 -33.97 -11.61
CA ALA A 8 50.43 -33.08 -11.13
C ALA A 8 49.07 -33.82 -11.16
N LEU A 9 48.39 -33.87 -10.00
CA LEU A 9 47.04 -34.41 -9.87
C LEU A 9 46.04 -33.29 -10.19
N ALA A 10 45.41 -33.32 -11.36
CA ALA A 10 44.31 -32.42 -11.71
C ALA A 10 42.99 -33.00 -11.18
N ALA A 11 42.40 -32.35 -10.18
CA ALA A 11 41.06 -32.69 -9.69
C ALA A 11 40.00 -32.10 -10.64
N SER A 12 39.28 -32.96 -11.36
CA SER A 12 38.09 -32.60 -12.12
C SER A 12 36.86 -32.61 -11.19
N LEU A 13 36.36 -31.42 -10.86
CA LEU A 13 35.04 -31.26 -10.24
C LEU A 13 33.95 -31.42 -11.31
N PRO A 14 32.90 -32.24 -11.10
CA PRO A 14 31.75 -32.26 -11.99
C PRO A 14 30.92 -30.98 -11.80
N PHE A 15 30.71 -30.22 -12.88
CA PHE A 15 29.70 -29.15 -12.90
C PHE A 15 28.31 -29.79 -12.79
N ALA A 16 27.65 -29.61 -11.64
CA ALA A 16 26.22 -29.88 -11.54
C ALA A 16 25.48 -28.77 -12.30
N LEU A 17 24.94 -29.09 -13.48
CA LEU A 17 23.98 -28.20 -14.16
C LEU A 17 22.69 -28.22 -13.34
N ALA A 18 22.45 -27.17 -12.55
CA ALA A 18 21.18 -26.96 -11.86
C ALA A 18 20.03 -26.96 -12.88
N GLN A 19 18.84 -27.42 -12.51
CA GLN A 19 17.66 -27.30 -13.38
C GLN A 19 17.17 -25.84 -13.39
N SER A 20 16.62 -25.39 -14.52
CA SER A 20 15.98 -24.07 -14.59
C SER A 20 14.67 -24.09 -13.78
N PRO A 21 14.48 -23.19 -12.80
CA PRO A 21 13.24 -23.09 -12.03
C PRO A 21 12.09 -22.66 -12.95
N ALA A 22 10.85 -22.84 -12.51
CA ALA A 22 9.69 -22.33 -13.25
C ALA A 22 9.91 -20.84 -13.60
N TRP A 23 9.69 -20.47 -14.87
CA TRP A 23 9.94 -19.13 -15.43
C TRP A 23 11.41 -18.66 -15.50
N GLY A 24 12.38 -19.50 -15.12
CA GLY A 24 13.80 -19.26 -15.38
C GLY A 24 14.16 -19.43 -16.87
N GLN A 25 15.30 -18.92 -17.32
CA GLN A 25 15.74 -19.17 -18.69
C GLN A 25 16.23 -20.63 -18.84
N CYS A 26 15.74 -21.34 -19.86
CA CYS A 26 16.14 -22.71 -20.19
C CYS A 26 16.69 -22.86 -21.61
N GLY A 27 16.78 -21.77 -22.38
CA GLY A 27 17.28 -21.77 -23.74
C GLY A 27 17.33 -20.38 -24.37
N GLY A 28 17.91 -20.30 -25.58
CA GLY A 28 18.10 -19.06 -26.34
C GLY A 28 19.50 -18.93 -26.94
N ILE A 29 19.64 -18.17 -28.03
CA ILE A 29 20.94 -17.87 -28.63
C ILE A 29 21.84 -17.17 -27.60
N GLY A 30 23.02 -17.76 -27.34
CA GLY A 30 24.00 -17.24 -26.39
C GLY A 30 23.81 -17.69 -24.94
N TRP A 31 22.78 -18.48 -24.64
CA TRP A 31 22.55 -19.04 -23.30
C TRP A 31 23.56 -20.16 -22.97
N SER A 32 24.26 -20.03 -21.85
CA SER A 32 25.22 -21.01 -21.34
C SER A 32 24.81 -21.67 -20.01
N GLY A 33 23.60 -21.34 -19.52
CA GLY A 33 23.06 -21.86 -18.27
C GLY A 33 22.26 -23.16 -18.44
N PRO A 34 21.46 -23.53 -17.41
CA PRO A 34 20.60 -24.71 -17.41
C PRO A 34 19.73 -24.86 -18.66
N THR A 35 19.69 -26.05 -19.27
CA THR A 35 18.77 -26.39 -20.37
C THR A 35 17.67 -27.37 -19.98
N SER A 36 17.81 -28.00 -18.81
CA SER A 36 16.80 -28.91 -18.23
C SER A 36 15.88 -28.14 -17.29
N CYS A 37 14.57 -28.35 -17.41
CA CYS A 37 13.56 -27.70 -16.56
C CYS A 37 13.30 -28.50 -15.28
N ALA A 38 12.77 -27.84 -14.24
CA ALA A 38 12.24 -28.51 -13.06
C ALA A 38 11.14 -29.53 -13.43
N SER A 39 11.02 -30.60 -12.65
CA SER A 39 10.06 -31.69 -12.89
C SER A 39 8.64 -31.17 -13.13
N GLY A 40 7.98 -31.65 -14.19
CA GLY A 40 6.61 -31.25 -14.57
C GLY A 40 6.52 -30.04 -15.52
N SER A 41 7.65 -29.49 -15.98
CA SER A 41 7.69 -28.39 -16.94
C SER A 41 8.56 -28.71 -18.15
N THR A 42 8.27 -28.08 -19.29
CA THR A 42 9.03 -28.25 -20.54
C THR A 42 9.53 -26.91 -21.04
N CYS A 43 10.77 -26.86 -21.53
CA CYS A 43 11.38 -25.64 -22.02
C CYS A 43 10.64 -25.17 -23.27
N THR A 44 9.93 -24.05 -23.17
CA THR A 44 9.12 -23.51 -24.25
C THR A 44 9.82 -22.28 -24.81
N LYS A 45 10.01 -22.27 -26.14
CA LYS A 45 10.62 -21.15 -26.85
C LYS A 45 9.65 -19.98 -26.89
N VAL A 46 10.09 -18.80 -26.45
CA VAL A 46 9.37 -17.54 -26.60
C VAL A 46 9.86 -16.82 -27.86
N ASP A 47 11.18 -16.69 -27.99
CA ASP A 47 11.84 -16.12 -29.16
C ASP A 47 13.24 -16.76 -29.37
N ASP A 48 14.01 -16.24 -30.33
CA ASP A 48 15.33 -16.78 -30.66
C ASP A 48 16.37 -16.64 -29.54
N TYR A 49 16.22 -15.67 -28.64
CA TYR A 49 17.15 -15.38 -27.56
C TYR A 49 16.65 -15.85 -26.19
N TYR A 50 15.38 -16.26 -26.08
CA TYR A 50 14.77 -16.62 -24.80
C TYR A 50 13.78 -17.79 -24.89
N SER A 51 13.96 -18.76 -23.99
CA SER A 51 13.05 -19.88 -23.72
C SER A 51 12.93 -20.07 -22.21
N HIS A 52 11.74 -20.39 -21.70
CA HIS A 52 11.53 -20.66 -20.27
C HIS A 52 10.68 -21.91 -20.04
N PRO A 53 10.77 -22.56 -18.86
CA PRO A 53 9.89 -23.66 -18.51
C PRO A 53 8.43 -23.18 -18.45
N GLY A 54 7.57 -23.83 -19.22
CA GLY A 54 6.12 -23.61 -19.24
C GLY A 54 5.36 -24.92 -18.95
N SER A 55 4.07 -24.81 -18.62
CA SER A 55 3.17 -25.95 -18.46
C SER A 55 2.87 -26.62 -19.80
N ASN A 56 3.05 -27.93 -19.87
CA ASN A 56 2.89 -28.72 -21.09
C ASN A 56 1.43 -28.71 -21.60
N PRO A 57 1.14 -28.36 -22.86
CA PRO A 57 -0.21 -28.49 -23.44
C PRO A 57 -0.35 -29.89 -24.05
N GLY A 58 -0.91 -30.85 -23.31
CA GLY A 58 -1.07 -32.19 -23.87
C GLY A 58 -1.77 -33.21 -22.99
N ASN A 59 -3.09 -33.07 -22.82
CA ASN A 59 -4.06 -34.13 -23.12
C ASN A 59 -5.49 -33.54 -23.07
N PRO A 60 -6.38 -33.79 -24.05
CA PRO A 60 -7.76 -33.30 -24.03
C PRO A 60 -8.65 -34.32 -23.31
N GLU A 61 -9.33 -33.91 -22.24
CA GLU A 61 -10.38 -34.72 -21.64
C GLU A 61 -11.71 -33.95 -21.61
N SER A 62 -12.76 -34.68 -21.98
CA SER A 62 -14.05 -34.23 -22.47
C SER A 62 -14.79 -33.19 -21.62
N THR A 63 -15.42 -32.27 -22.33
CA THR A 63 -16.51 -31.41 -21.85
C THR A 63 -17.69 -32.23 -21.33
N SER A 64 -17.97 -32.14 -20.04
CA SER A 64 -19.27 -32.45 -19.45
C SER A 64 -19.74 -31.24 -18.64
N THR A 65 -20.82 -30.63 -19.10
CA THR A 65 -21.52 -29.50 -18.49
C THR A 65 -22.35 -29.95 -17.29
N THR A 66 -22.05 -29.44 -16.10
CA THR A 66 -22.95 -29.45 -14.93
C THR A 66 -22.69 -28.20 -14.06
N PRO A 67 -23.70 -27.69 -13.32
CA PRO A 67 -23.76 -26.30 -12.88
C PRO A 67 -22.74 -25.92 -11.81
N SER A 68 -22.38 -24.63 -11.84
CA SER A 68 -21.53 -23.92 -10.88
C SER A 68 -22.02 -24.10 -9.44
N SER A 69 -21.33 -24.96 -8.69
CA SER A 69 -21.31 -24.92 -7.23
C SER A 69 -20.13 -24.05 -6.80
N THR A 70 -20.43 -22.98 -6.04
CA THR A 70 -19.47 -22.10 -5.37
C THR A 70 -18.39 -22.89 -4.63
N VAL A 71 -17.17 -22.91 -5.20
CA VAL A 71 -15.97 -23.37 -4.50
C VAL A 71 -15.51 -22.23 -3.61
N ALA A 72 -15.54 -22.45 -2.29
CA ALA A 72 -14.92 -21.56 -1.32
C ALA A 72 -13.41 -21.41 -1.64
N PRO A 73 -12.80 -20.22 -1.46
CA PRO A 73 -11.37 -20.05 -1.67
C PRO A 73 -10.59 -21.03 -0.78
N PRO A 74 -9.46 -21.59 -1.25
CA PRO A 74 -8.61 -22.38 -0.38
C PRO A 74 -8.14 -21.50 0.78
N THR A 75 -8.53 -21.85 2.01
CA THR A 75 -7.96 -21.31 3.25
C THR A 75 -6.52 -21.80 3.36
N ASN A 76 -5.62 -21.13 2.65
CA ASN A 76 -4.19 -21.26 2.86
C ASN A 76 -3.86 -20.44 4.12
N THR A 77 -4.15 -21.01 5.29
CA THR A 77 -3.82 -20.38 6.58
C THR A 77 -2.32 -20.50 6.82
N GLN A 78 -1.56 -19.62 6.16
CA GLN A 78 -0.18 -19.38 6.55
C GLN A 78 -0.21 -18.77 7.97
N PRO A 79 0.63 -19.24 8.91
CA PRO A 79 0.64 -18.71 10.26
C PRO A 79 0.88 -17.20 10.28
N PRO A 80 0.31 -16.46 11.24
CA PRO A 80 0.52 -15.01 11.36
C PRO A 80 2.02 -14.68 11.37
N VAL A 81 2.39 -13.61 10.66
CA VAL A 81 3.77 -13.10 10.63
C VAL A 81 4.25 -12.85 12.07
N ALA A 82 5.45 -13.34 12.41
CA ALA A 82 6.03 -13.10 13.73
C ALA A 82 6.08 -11.60 14.05
N ASP A 83 5.72 -11.24 15.28
CA ASP A 83 5.67 -9.87 15.79
C ASP A 83 4.78 -8.89 15.00
N ASN A 84 3.78 -9.39 14.26
CA ASN A 84 2.80 -8.55 13.56
C ASN A 84 2.09 -7.58 14.55
N PRO A 85 2.12 -6.26 14.30
CA PRO A 85 1.57 -5.27 15.23
C PRO A 85 0.06 -5.40 15.48
N TYR A 86 -0.69 -6.05 14.59
CA TYR A 86 -2.14 -6.21 14.73
C TYR A 86 -2.54 -7.44 15.56
N THR A 87 -1.66 -8.43 15.70
CA THR A 87 -1.98 -9.69 16.40
C THR A 87 -2.29 -9.45 17.89
N GLY A 88 -3.47 -9.87 18.32
CA GLY A 88 -3.91 -9.78 19.72
C GLY A 88 -4.41 -8.39 20.16
N TYR A 89 -4.67 -7.49 19.21
CA TYR A 89 -5.23 -6.16 19.47
C TYR A 89 -6.61 -6.01 18.84
N THR A 90 -7.48 -5.26 19.50
CA THR A 90 -8.72 -4.74 18.94
C THR A 90 -8.42 -3.40 18.26
N ILE A 91 -8.79 -3.25 16.99
CA ILE A 91 -8.56 -1.99 16.28
C ILE A 91 -9.60 -0.97 16.75
N TYR A 92 -9.14 0.20 17.13
CA TYR A 92 -9.99 1.32 17.52
C TYR A 92 -10.75 1.86 16.31
N LEU A 93 -12.08 1.97 16.44
CA LEU A 93 -12.95 2.52 15.40
C LEU A 93 -12.91 4.05 15.46
N SER A 94 -12.64 4.70 14.33
CA SER A 94 -12.57 6.16 14.21
C SER A 94 -13.92 6.82 14.52
N PRO A 95 -14.05 7.60 15.62
CA PRO A 95 -15.30 8.32 15.92
C PRO A 95 -15.59 9.38 14.86
N TYR A 96 -14.56 10.04 14.33
CA TYR A 96 -14.70 11.03 13.26
C TYR A 96 -15.40 10.44 12.03
N TYR A 97 -14.93 9.28 11.56
CA TYR A 97 -15.54 8.64 10.39
C TYR A 97 -16.92 8.07 10.74
N ALA A 98 -17.12 7.57 11.96
CA ALA A 98 -18.44 7.11 12.40
C ALA A 98 -19.49 8.24 12.37
N ASP A 99 -19.12 9.46 12.77
CA ASP A 99 -19.99 10.64 12.72
C ASP A 99 -20.34 11.04 11.28
N GLU A 100 -19.37 10.98 10.36
CA GLU A 100 -19.62 11.21 8.92
C GLU A 100 -20.58 10.17 8.35
N ILE A 101 -20.43 8.90 8.72
CA ILE A 101 -21.33 7.81 8.30
C ILE A 101 -22.74 7.99 8.86
N ASP A 102 -22.87 8.39 10.12
CA ASP A 102 -24.18 8.63 10.74
C ASP A 102 -24.89 9.82 10.07
N ALA A 103 -24.16 10.89 9.76
CA ALA A 103 -24.68 12.03 8.99
C ALA A 103 -25.07 11.62 7.56
N ALA A 104 -24.26 10.81 6.89
CA ALA A 104 -24.54 10.32 5.55
C ALA A 104 -25.77 9.42 5.51
N ALA A 105 -25.88 8.49 6.46
CA ALA A 105 -27.01 7.59 6.59
C ALA A 105 -28.33 8.33 6.91
N ALA A 106 -28.28 9.51 7.52
CA ALA A 106 -29.44 10.38 7.69
C ALA A 106 -29.99 10.89 6.34
N ASN A 107 -29.13 11.05 5.34
CA ASN A 107 -29.49 11.52 3.99
C ASN A 107 -29.88 10.39 3.01
N ILE A 108 -29.68 9.12 3.38
CA ILE A 108 -30.06 7.97 2.54
C ILE A 108 -31.52 7.60 2.78
N THR A 109 -32.34 7.69 1.72
CA THR A 109 -33.78 7.37 1.76
C THR A 109 -34.06 5.87 1.61
N ASP A 110 -33.27 5.16 0.81
CA ASP A 110 -33.41 3.71 0.64
C ASP A 110 -33.00 2.97 1.92
N SER A 111 -33.95 2.27 2.56
CA SER A 111 -33.74 1.64 3.86
C SER A 111 -32.67 0.54 3.84
N THR A 112 -32.54 -0.17 2.72
CA THR A 112 -31.56 -1.26 2.58
C THR A 112 -30.16 -0.69 2.44
N LEU A 113 -30.00 0.35 1.62
CA LEU A 113 -28.74 1.06 1.45
C LEU A 113 -28.33 1.76 2.73
N LYS A 114 -29.28 2.39 3.44
CA LYS A 114 -29.04 3.01 4.75
C LYS A 114 -28.53 1.99 5.77
N ALA A 115 -29.15 0.82 5.86
CA ALA A 115 -28.70 -0.25 6.75
C ALA A 115 -27.28 -0.73 6.41
N LYS A 116 -26.95 -0.86 5.12
CA LYS A 116 -25.60 -1.20 4.66
C LYS A 116 -24.58 -0.10 4.96
N ALA A 117 -24.95 1.16 4.73
CA ALA A 117 -24.12 2.32 5.02
C ALA A 117 -23.75 2.39 6.51
N LEU A 118 -24.72 2.16 7.41
CA LEU A 118 -24.48 2.17 8.84
C LEU A 118 -23.49 1.09 9.31
N LYS A 119 -23.37 -0.03 8.61
CA LYS A 119 -22.34 -1.05 8.93
C LYS A 119 -20.92 -0.54 8.69
N VAL A 120 -20.74 0.48 7.86
CA VAL A 120 -19.41 0.99 7.50
C VAL A 120 -18.68 1.57 8.70
N LYS A 121 -19.41 2.17 9.67
CA LYS A 121 -18.79 2.70 10.90
C LYS A 121 -18.24 1.62 11.84
N GLU A 122 -18.57 0.35 11.60
CA GLU A 122 -18.05 -0.80 12.33
C GLU A 122 -16.73 -1.33 11.70
N ILE A 123 -16.30 -0.75 10.57
CA ILE A 123 -15.09 -1.15 9.86
C ILE A 123 -13.95 -0.19 10.26
N PRO A 124 -12.80 -0.70 10.74
CA PRO A 124 -11.73 0.17 11.20
C PRO A 124 -11.04 0.89 10.04
N THR A 125 -10.96 2.21 10.13
CA THR A 125 -10.22 3.08 9.20
C THR A 125 -9.06 3.78 9.91
N PHE A 126 -8.09 4.26 9.13
CA PHE A 126 -7.04 5.12 9.66
C PHE A 126 -7.55 6.54 9.91
N ILE A 127 -7.03 7.19 10.96
CA ILE A 127 -7.32 8.59 11.30
C ILE A 127 -6.22 9.49 10.74
N TRP A 128 -6.59 10.44 9.87
CA TRP A 128 -5.63 11.31 9.20
C TRP A 128 -5.30 12.55 10.01
N PHE A 129 -4.03 12.70 10.39
CA PHE A 129 -3.48 13.93 10.92
C PHE A 129 -2.82 14.70 9.77
N ASP A 130 -3.67 15.32 8.97
CA ASP A 130 -3.33 16.06 7.75
C ASP A 130 -3.18 17.58 7.99
N THR A 131 -3.34 18.03 9.24
CA THR A 131 -3.09 19.40 9.70
C THR A 131 -2.65 19.39 11.15
N THR A 132 -1.96 20.44 11.59
CA THR A 132 -1.54 20.63 12.99
C THR A 132 -2.76 20.75 13.91
N ALA A 133 -3.86 21.35 13.43
CA ALA A 133 -5.08 21.50 14.20
C ALA A 133 -5.68 20.16 14.66
N LYS A 134 -5.60 19.12 13.81
CA LYS A 134 -6.12 17.79 14.15
C LYS A 134 -5.37 17.10 15.29
N LEU A 135 -4.15 17.51 15.65
CA LEU A 135 -3.43 16.96 16.81
C LEU A 135 -4.23 17.07 18.11
N SER A 136 -5.08 18.08 18.24
CA SER A 136 -5.99 18.25 19.39
C SER A 136 -6.95 17.07 19.61
N THR A 137 -7.22 16.28 18.56
CA THR A 137 -8.11 15.11 18.60
C THR A 137 -7.39 13.81 19.01
N LEU A 138 -6.06 13.76 18.94
CA LEU A 138 -5.28 12.56 19.22
C LEU A 138 -5.41 12.10 20.67
N GLU A 139 -5.30 13.03 21.62
CA GLU A 139 -5.43 12.73 23.05
C GLU A 139 -6.82 12.17 23.41
N PRO A 140 -7.94 12.79 22.96
CA PRO A 140 -9.27 12.18 23.08
C PRO A 140 -9.36 10.73 22.57
N TYR A 141 -8.82 10.42 21.39
CA TYR A 141 -8.88 9.06 20.84
C TYR A 141 -8.06 8.05 21.65
N LEU A 142 -6.84 8.40 22.04
CA LEU A 142 -5.99 7.54 22.87
C LEU A 142 -6.62 7.31 24.25
N LYS A 143 -7.22 8.36 24.84
CA LYS A 143 -7.93 8.26 26.11
C LYS A 143 -9.13 7.33 26.03
N ASP A 144 -9.94 7.45 24.98
CA ASP A 144 -11.10 6.56 24.76
C ASP A 144 -10.66 5.11 24.53
N ALA A 145 -9.64 4.88 23.69
CA ALA A 145 -9.07 3.56 23.46
C ALA A 145 -8.54 2.92 24.75
N SER A 146 -7.82 3.68 25.58
CA SER A 146 -7.33 3.23 26.89
C SER A 146 -8.48 2.88 27.84
N ALA A 147 -9.51 3.72 27.89
CA ALA A 147 -10.68 3.50 28.73
C ALA A 147 -11.46 2.23 28.31
N LYS A 148 -11.70 2.04 27.01
CA LYS A 148 -12.32 0.83 26.46
C LYS A 148 -11.48 -0.41 26.75
N GLY A 149 -10.16 -0.33 26.57
CA GLY A 149 -9.25 -1.44 26.88
C GLY A 149 -9.35 -1.89 28.34
N LYS A 150 -9.39 -0.94 29.27
CA LYS A 150 -9.57 -1.21 30.71
C LYS A 150 -10.95 -1.79 31.03
N ALA A 151 -12.01 -1.25 30.42
CA ALA A 151 -13.38 -1.69 30.67
C ALA A 151 -13.65 -3.10 30.13
N GLU A 152 -13.08 -3.44 28.97
CA GLU A 152 -13.33 -4.71 28.28
C GLU A 152 -12.27 -5.79 28.55
N GLY A 153 -11.17 -5.44 29.23
CA GLY A 153 -10.02 -6.34 29.40
C GLY A 153 -9.31 -6.66 28.09
N LYS A 154 -9.33 -5.74 27.12
CA LYS A 154 -8.74 -5.89 25.78
C LYS A 154 -7.60 -4.90 25.57
N LYS A 155 -6.70 -5.23 24.63
CA LYS A 155 -5.68 -4.29 24.14
C LYS A 155 -6.21 -3.58 22.91
N TYR A 156 -6.11 -2.25 22.88
CA TYR A 156 -6.55 -1.44 21.74
C TYR A 156 -5.37 -0.95 20.90
N LEU A 157 -5.58 -0.88 19.59
CA LEU A 157 -4.66 -0.38 18.59
C LEU A 157 -5.30 0.80 17.86
N LEU A 158 -4.64 1.96 17.88
CA LEU A 158 -5.03 3.14 17.12
C LEU A 158 -4.27 3.19 15.78
N GLN A 159 -5.00 3.38 14.68
CA GLN A 159 -4.44 3.55 13.33
C GLN A 159 -4.41 5.03 12.98
N ILE A 160 -3.24 5.57 12.63
CA ILE A 160 -3.07 6.98 12.28
C ILE A 160 -2.33 7.15 10.96
N VAL A 161 -2.59 8.25 10.26
CA VAL A 161 -1.76 8.71 9.14
C VAL A 161 -1.07 10.00 9.57
N VAL A 162 0.25 10.01 9.47
CA VAL A 162 1.07 11.23 9.58
C VAL A 162 1.17 11.81 8.17
N TYR A 163 0.57 12.98 7.92
CA TYR A 163 0.51 13.52 6.55
C TYR A 163 0.53 15.05 6.54
N ASN A 164 1.62 15.67 6.95
CA ASN A 164 1.70 17.12 7.04
C ASN A 164 3.05 17.68 6.56
N LEU A 165 3.75 16.99 5.66
CA LEU A 165 5.03 17.47 5.13
C LEU A 165 4.95 18.90 4.54
N PRO A 166 6.02 19.70 4.66
CA PRO A 166 6.13 20.96 3.95
C PRO A 166 6.17 20.75 2.44
N GLU A 167 5.45 21.56 1.66
CA GLU A 167 5.26 21.39 0.21
C GLU A 167 4.54 20.08 -0.17
N ARG A 168 3.67 19.58 0.72
CA ARG A 168 2.87 18.36 0.52
C ARG A 168 2.30 18.26 -0.89
N ASP A 169 2.21 17.02 -1.38
CA ASP A 169 1.71 16.66 -2.71
C ASP A 169 2.42 17.46 -3.81
N CYS A 170 3.73 17.25 -3.90
CA CYS A 170 4.61 18.09 -4.71
C CYS A 170 4.35 17.97 -6.22
N ALA A 171 3.70 16.88 -6.66
CA ALA A 171 3.31 16.65 -8.05
C ALA A 171 1.82 16.90 -8.33
N ALA A 172 1.01 17.13 -7.29
CA ALA A 172 -0.40 17.45 -7.42
C ALA A 172 -0.64 18.96 -7.36
N LEU A 173 -1.75 19.39 -7.96
CA LEU A 173 -2.30 20.74 -7.81
C LEU A 173 -3.36 20.80 -6.69
N ALA A 174 -4.02 19.68 -6.40
CA ALA A 174 -4.89 19.53 -5.23
C ALA A 174 -4.06 19.11 -4.01
N SER A 175 -3.77 20.06 -3.12
CA SER A 175 -3.21 19.79 -1.81
C SER A 175 -3.83 20.69 -0.75
N ASN A 176 -4.15 20.10 0.40
CA ASN A 176 -4.53 20.85 1.61
C ASN A 176 -3.33 21.07 2.56
N GLY A 177 -2.08 20.90 2.08
CA GLY A 177 -0.89 21.07 2.91
C GLY A 177 -0.75 22.51 3.43
N GLU A 178 -0.68 22.66 4.76
CA GLU A 178 -0.57 23.98 5.41
C GLU A 178 0.87 24.48 5.55
N LEU A 179 1.86 23.61 5.36
CA LEU A 179 3.27 23.91 5.57
C LEU A 179 3.98 24.15 4.24
N THR A 180 4.77 25.23 4.17
CA THR A 180 5.63 25.55 3.01
C THR A 180 7.08 25.70 3.46
N ILE A 181 8.03 25.41 2.58
CA ILE A 181 9.47 25.55 2.89
C ILE A 181 9.80 26.99 3.28
N ASP A 182 9.29 27.96 2.51
CA ASP A 182 9.58 29.38 2.68
C ASP A 182 9.04 29.96 4.01
N ASN A 183 8.04 29.32 4.61
CA ASN A 183 7.44 29.78 5.86
C ASN A 183 7.88 28.92 7.06
N GLY A 184 9.10 28.39 7.02
CA GLY A 184 9.68 27.60 8.10
C GLY A 184 9.00 26.24 8.29
N GLY A 185 8.46 25.66 7.22
CA GLY A 185 7.65 24.44 7.26
C GLY A 185 8.35 23.26 7.94
N GLU A 186 9.65 23.06 7.71
CA GLU A 186 10.37 21.94 8.34
C GLU A 186 10.38 22.03 9.87
N ALA A 187 10.60 23.23 10.42
CA ALA A 187 10.58 23.43 11.87
C ALA A 187 9.17 23.21 12.45
N LYS A 188 8.13 23.68 11.75
CA LYS A 188 6.74 23.46 12.13
C LYS A 188 6.36 21.99 12.06
N TYR A 189 6.82 21.26 11.05
CA TYR A 189 6.63 19.82 10.93
C TYR A 189 7.27 19.06 12.10
N ARG A 190 8.50 19.44 12.50
CA ARG A 190 9.15 18.85 13.68
C ARG A 190 8.33 19.08 14.95
N GLN A 191 7.82 20.30 15.17
CA GLN A 191 6.93 20.60 16.31
C GLN A 191 5.64 19.77 16.28
N TYR A 192 5.05 19.59 15.09
CA TYR A 192 3.89 18.73 14.87
C TYR A 192 4.18 17.27 15.28
N ILE A 193 5.33 16.70 14.87
CA ILE A 193 5.77 15.36 15.28
C ILE A 193 6.04 15.30 16.79
N ASP A 194 6.71 16.29 17.37
CA ASP A 194 7.04 16.32 18.79
C ASP A 194 5.78 16.31 19.66
N ALA A 195 4.77 17.11 19.28
CA ALA A 195 3.48 17.15 19.96
C ALA A 195 2.71 15.83 19.86
N MET A 196 2.75 15.17 18.69
CA MET A 196 2.19 13.84 18.50
C MET A 196 2.85 12.82 19.43
N VAL A 197 4.18 12.77 19.44
CA VAL A 197 4.98 11.84 20.27
C VAL A 197 4.74 12.08 21.76
N ALA A 198 4.72 13.33 22.20
CA ALA A 198 4.44 13.69 23.59
C ALA A 198 3.04 13.22 24.01
N THR A 199 2.06 13.30 23.11
CA THR A 199 0.69 12.84 23.37
C THR A 199 0.61 11.32 23.44
N ILE A 200 1.22 10.59 22.49
CA ILE A 200 1.22 9.12 22.46
C ILE A 200 1.86 8.54 23.72
N LYS A 201 2.97 9.12 24.20
CA LYS A 201 3.67 8.66 25.42
C LYS A 201 2.83 8.71 26.69
N LYS A 202 1.74 9.47 26.73
CA LYS A 202 0.80 9.51 27.87
C LYS A 202 -0.05 8.23 27.98
N TYR A 203 -0.17 7.45 26.90
CA TYR A 203 -1.07 6.29 26.80
C TYR A 203 -0.31 5.01 26.39
N PRO A 204 0.65 4.54 27.21
CA PRO A 204 1.51 3.39 26.86
C PRO A 204 0.76 2.05 26.76
N ASP A 205 -0.49 1.98 27.23
CA ASP A 205 -1.37 0.81 27.13
C ASP A 205 -2.09 0.70 25.78
N VAL A 206 -2.07 1.76 24.96
CA VAL A 206 -2.65 1.78 23.61
C VAL A 206 -1.52 1.63 22.58
N ARG A 207 -1.62 0.64 21.70
CA ARG A 207 -0.69 0.50 20.58
C ARG A 207 -1.03 1.51 19.49
N VAL A 208 -0.04 2.06 18.83
CA VAL A 208 -0.24 2.94 17.67
C VAL A 208 0.46 2.35 16.44
N VAL A 209 -0.26 2.30 15.32
CA VAL A 209 0.27 2.01 13.99
C VAL A 209 0.11 3.26 13.13
N ALA A 210 1.19 3.68 12.48
CA ALA A 210 1.23 4.89 11.66
C ALA A 210 1.60 4.57 10.20
N VAL A 211 0.82 5.07 9.26
CA VAL A 211 1.26 5.29 7.87
C VAL A 211 1.98 6.63 7.82
N ILE A 212 3.17 6.66 7.22
CA ILE A 212 4.03 7.84 7.19
C ILE A 212 4.04 8.46 5.81
N GLU A 213 3.47 9.67 5.75
CA GLU A 213 3.51 10.64 4.66
C GLU A 213 3.17 10.04 3.28
N PRO A 214 1.90 9.68 3.04
CA PRO A 214 1.41 9.35 1.72
C PRO A 214 1.84 10.35 0.65
N ASP A 215 2.07 9.87 -0.58
CA ASP A 215 2.43 10.72 -1.73
C ASP A 215 3.76 11.48 -1.56
N SER A 216 4.62 11.10 -0.61
CA SER A 216 5.89 11.81 -0.38
C SER A 216 7.07 11.18 -1.11
N LEU A 217 7.59 10.06 -0.60
CA LEU A 217 8.81 9.44 -1.11
C LEU A 217 8.62 8.86 -2.51
N ALA A 218 7.43 8.39 -2.87
CA ALA A 218 7.12 7.92 -4.22
C ALA A 218 7.36 9.02 -5.28
N ASN A 219 6.97 10.26 -4.98
CA ASN A 219 7.26 11.43 -5.82
C ASN A 219 8.77 11.66 -6.01
N LEU A 220 9.60 11.34 -5.02
CA LEU A 220 11.06 11.47 -5.15
C LEU A 220 11.71 10.38 -6.02
N VAL A 221 10.97 9.33 -6.36
CA VAL A 221 11.43 8.29 -7.30
C VAL A 221 11.15 8.72 -8.74
N THR A 222 9.93 9.18 -9.03
CA THR A 222 9.49 9.37 -10.43
C THR A 222 9.29 10.82 -10.86
N ASN A 223 9.12 11.74 -9.91
CA ASN A 223 8.61 13.10 -10.20
C ASN A 223 9.63 14.20 -9.87
N LEU A 224 10.93 13.89 -9.80
CA LEU A 224 11.99 14.89 -9.58
C LEU A 224 12.15 15.88 -10.75
N ASN A 225 11.56 15.61 -11.91
CA ASN A 225 11.42 16.56 -13.01
C ASN A 225 10.39 17.65 -12.72
N VAL A 226 9.49 17.47 -11.74
CA VAL A 226 8.56 18.49 -11.27
C VAL A 226 9.31 19.44 -10.33
N GLN A 227 9.32 20.73 -10.63
CA GLN A 227 10.12 21.72 -9.89
C GLN A 227 9.78 21.76 -8.39
N LYS A 228 8.50 21.65 -8.02
CA LYS A 228 8.07 21.61 -6.62
C LYS A 228 8.62 20.36 -5.91
N CYS A 229 8.61 19.19 -6.55
CA CYS A 229 9.21 17.96 -6.00
C CYS A 229 10.73 18.03 -5.89
N SER A 230 11.41 18.54 -6.91
CA SER A 230 12.87 18.75 -6.87
C SER A 230 13.26 19.65 -5.69
N ARG A 231 12.52 20.74 -5.50
CA ARG A 231 12.70 21.67 -4.37
C ARG A 231 12.41 21.00 -3.02
N ALA A 232 11.39 20.16 -2.94
CA ALA A 232 10.97 19.50 -1.71
C ALA A 232 11.82 18.27 -1.35
N GLN A 233 12.67 17.78 -2.26
CA GLN A 233 13.39 16.50 -2.10
C GLN A 233 14.13 16.39 -0.77
N THR A 234 14.88 17.42 -0.38
CA THR A 234 15.63 17.43 0.89
C THR A 234 14.68 17.44 2.08
N VAL A 235 13.68 18.33 2.09
CA VAL A 235 12.78 18.49 3.25
C VAL A 235 11.91 17.25 3.46
N TYR A 236 11.47 16.59 2.38
CA TYR A 236 10.74 15.32 2.47
C TYR A 236 11.60 14.25 3.15
N LYS A 237 12.87 14.10 2.75
CA LYS A 237 13.79 13.12 3.35
C LYS A 237 14.07 13.45 4.82
N THR A 238 14.49 14.66 5.14
CA THR A 238 14.90 15.03 6.51
C THR A 238 13.72 15.05 7.48
N SER A 239 12.55 15.48 7.04
CA SER A 239 11.32 15.47 7.84
C SER A 239 10.82 14.05 8.08
N THR A 240 10.83 13.19 7.05
CA THR A 240 10.48 11.77 7.21
C THR A 240 11.45 11.09 8.18
N GLN A 241 12.77 11.27 8.01
CA GLN A 241 13.78 10.76 8.93
C GLN A 241 13.52 11.21 10.39
N TYR A 242 13.11 12.47 10.58
CA TYR A 242 12.75 12.98 11.91
C TYR A 242 11.52 12.29 12.48
N ALA A 243 10.45 12.16 11.70
CA ALA A 243 9.24 11.45 12.12
C ALA A 243 9.56 10.01 12.55
N LEU A 244 10.33 9.27 11.74
CA LEU A 244 10.74 7.91 12.07
C LEU A 244 11.53 7.83 13.39
N LYS A 245 12.50 8.73 13.59
CA LYS A 245 13.28 8.79 14.84
C LYS A 245 12.41 9.05 16.05
N GLN A 246 11.55 10.07 15.98
CA GLN A 246 10.79 10.51 17.15
C GLN A 246 9.68 9.54 17.52
N LEU A 247 8.94 9.02 16.53
CA LEU A 247 7.85 8.07 16.73
C LEU A 247 8.35 6.72 17.27
N ASP A 248 9.56 6.28 16.90
CA ASP A 248 10.21 5.10 17.50
C ASP A 248 10.39 5.25 19.01
N THR A 249 10.69 6.46 19.51
CA THR A 249 10.81 6.70 20.97
C THR A 249 9.49 6.55 21.72
N ALA A 250 8.36 6.54 21.03
CA ALA A 250 7.03 6.27 21.58
C ALA A 250 6.54 4.84 21.28
N GLY A 251 7.35 3.99 20.63
CA GLY A 251 6.98 2.62 20.29
C GLY A 251 5.89 2.52 19.22
N VAL A 252 5.78 3.53 18.35
CA VAL A 252 4.81 3.54 17.24
C VAL A 252 5.31 2.64 16.13
N TYR A 253 4.50 1.67 15.70
CA TYR A 253 4.80 0.85 14.53
C TYR A 253 4.55 1.66 13.26
N MET A 254 5.55 1.74 12.37
CA MET A 254 5.50 2.65 11.22
C MET A 254 5.61 1.88 9.90
N TYR A 255 4.78 2.28 8.95
CA TYR A 255 4.82 1.87 7.56
C TYR A 255 5.01 3.12 6.69
N LEU A 256 6.13 3.23 5.98
CA LEU A 256 6.36 4.36 5.07
C LEU A 256 5.50 4.18 3.83
N ASP A 257 4.87 5.25 3.35
CA ASP A 257 4.12 5.14 2.10
C ASP A 257 5.03 4.84 0.91
N ALA A 258 4.62 3.87 0.11
CA ALA A 258 5.34 3.40 -1.07
C ALA A 258 4.49 3.48 -2.34
N GLY A 259 3.51 4.39 -2.39
CA GLY A 259 2.63 4.51 -3.54
C GLY A 259 1.87 3.22 -3.80
N HIS A 260 1.90 2.73 -5.04
CA HIS A 260 1.15 1.54 -5.46
C HIS A 260 1.77 0.87 -6.69
N ALA A 261 1.22 -0.26 -7.10
CA ALA A 261 1.72 -1.08 -8.21
C ALA A 261 1.89 -0.29 -9.52
N GLY A 262 0.89 0.51 -9.89
CA GLY A 262 0.94 1.41 -11.05
C GLY A 262 1.90 2.60 -10.98
N TRP A 263 2.59 2.77 -9.85
CA TRP A 263 3.52 3.87 -9.64
C TRP A 263 4.94 3.36 -9.45
N LEU A 264 5.23 2.73 -8.31
CA LEU A 264 6.57 2.20 -8.01
C LEU A 264 6.72 0.73 -8.38
N GLY A 265 5.62 0.05 -8.72
CA GLY A 265 5.65 -1.35 -9.14
C GLY A 265 6.12 -1.57 -10.57
N TRP A 266 6.31 -0.53 -11.39
CA TRP A 266 6.99 -0.70 -12.68
C TRP A 266 8.40 -1.26 -12.47
N PRO A 267 8.85 -2.26 -13.25
CA PRO A 267 10.16 -2.90 -13.05
C PRO A 267 11.34 -1.93 -12.97
N ALA A 268 11.30 -0.83 -13.75
CA ALA A 268 12.32 0.20 -13.73
C ALA A 268 12.37 1.04 -12.44
N ASN A 269 11.25 1.10 -11.70
CA ASN A 269 11.09 1.92 -10.49
C ASN A 269 11.40 1.14 -9.20
N LEU A 270 11.39 -0.20 -9.23
CA LEU A 270 11.59 -1.06 -8.06
C LEU A 270 12.93 -0.79 -7.35
N THR A 271 14.04 -0.84 -8.09
CA THR A 271 15.39 -0.64 -7.50
C THR A 271 15.58 0.78 -6.97
N PRO A 272 15.27 1.85 -7.73
CA PRO A 272 15.31 3.22 -7.19
C PRO A 272 14.44 3.43 -5.95
N ALA A 273 13.24 2.84 -5.91
CA ALA A 273 12.35 2.91 -4.75
C ALA A 273 12.97 2.22 -3.53
N ALA A 274 13.45 0.97 -3.68
CA ALA A 274 14.10 0.24 -2.60
C ALA A 274 15.32 0.98 -2.03
N GLN A 275 16.17 1.55 -2.90
CA GLN A 275 17.31 2.36 -2.50
C GLN A 275 16.89 3.60 -1.70
N LEU A 276 15.82 4.29 -2.12
CA LEU A 276 15.30 5.47 -1.41
C LEU A 276 14.77 5.11 -0.02
N PHE A 277 13.91 4.10 0.09
CA PHE A 277 13.34 3.68 1.38
C PHE A 277 14.43 3.21 2.34
N GLN A 278 15.38 2.42 1.84
CA GLN A 278 16.54 1.99 2.61
C GLN A 278 17.35 3.18 3.11
N GLN A 279 17.69 4.13 2.24
CA GLN A 279 18.49 5.30 2.59
C GLN A 279 17.79 6.13 3.67
N VAL A 280 16.50 6.45 3.48
CA VAL A 280 15.72 7.24 4.46
C VAL A 280 15.68 6.54 5.82
N TRP A 281 15.49 5.22 5.84
CA TRP A 281 15.48 4.43 7.08
C TRP A 281 16.86 4.34 7.75
N GLN A 282 17.93 4.14 6.99
CA GLN A 282 19.30 4.09 7.52
C GLN A 282 19.74 5.44 8.08
N ASP A 283 19.44 6.54 7.38
CA ASP A 283 19.70 7.91 7.88
C ASP A 283 18.84 8.26 9.10
N ALA A 284 17.69 7.59 9.23
CA ALA A 284 16.87 7.62 10.44
C ALA A 284 17.51 6.85 11.61
N GLY A 285 18.65 6.20 11.44
CA GLY A 285 19.29 5.36 12.46
C GLY A 285 18.67 3.96 12.56
N SER A 286 18.04 3.49 11.49
CA SER A 286 17.35 2.20 11.39
C SER A 286 16.37 1.93 12.57
N PRO A 287 15.38 2.81 12.83
CA PRO A 287 14.52 2.65 13.99
C PRO A 287 13.77 1.31 13.94
N LYS A 288 13.75 0.59 15.06
CA LYS A 288 13.23 -0.79 15.14
C LYS A 288 11.72 -0.89 14.92
N SER A 289 11.00 0.20 15.19
CA SER A 289 9.54 0.25 15.05
C SER A 289 9.11 0.56 13.61
N VAL A 290 10.06 0.87 12.70
CA VAL A 290 9.79 0.85 11.26
C VAL A 290 9.59 -0.60 10.85
N ARG A 291 8.34 -0.96 10.60
CA ARG A 291 7.91 -2.33 10.30
C ARG A 291 7.99 -2.62 8.81
N GLY A 292 7.71 -1.62 7.97
CA GLY A 292 7.97 -1.69 6.55
C GLY A 292 7.25 -0.59 5.76
N LEU A 293 6.45 -0.97 4.75
CA LEU A 293 5.82 -0.03 3.81
C LEU A 293 4.29 -0.15 3.76
N SER A 294 3.60 0.93 3.42
CA SER A 294 2.17 0.90 3.05
C SER A 294 2.01 1.08 1.56
N THR A 295 1.09 0.35 0.94
CA THR A 295 0.79 0.49 -0.49
C THR A 295 -0.70 0.71 -0.74
N ASN A 296 -1.00 1.21 -1.94
CA ASN A 296 -2.34 1.50 -2.43
C ASN A 296 -3.11 2.56 -1.65
N VAL A 297 -2.45 3.32 -0.77
CA VAL A 297 -3.08 4.36 0.05
C VAL A 297 -3.84 5.33 -0.85
N ALA A 298 -5.14 5.47 -0.59
CA ALA A 298 -6.05 6.30 -1.39
C ALA A 298 -6.13 5.91 -2.90
N ASN A 299 -5.74 4.70 -3.28
CA ASN A 299 -5.86 4.22 -4.66
C ASN A 299 -6.90 3.07 -4.76
N PHE A 300 -6.93 2.37 -5.89
CA PHE A 300 -8.02 1.47 -6.28
C PHE A 300 -7.53 0.09 -6.76
N ASN A 301 -6.22 -0.17 -6.76
CA ASN A 301 -5.69 -1.42 -7.28
C ASN A 301 -6.21 -2.61 -6.45
N ALA A 302 -6.49 -3.72 -7.13
CA ALA A 302 -6.71 -4.99 -6.46
C ALA A 302 -5.47 -5.38 -5.65
N LEU A 303 -5.69 -6.05 -4.51
CA LEU A 303 -4.59 -6.76 -3.85
C LEU A 303 -4.11 -7.97 -4.68
N ARG A 304 -5.07 -8.78 -5.14
CA ARG A 304 -4.85 -9.96 -6.01
C ARG A 304 -5.91 -9.95 -7.09
N ALA A 305 -5.53 -9.61 -8.32
CA ALA A 305 -6.46 -9.56 -9.44
C ALA A 305 -6.63 -10.95 -10.07
N ALA A 306 -7.87 -11.31 -10.45
CA ALA A 306 -8.12 -12.55 -11.20
C ALA A 306 -7.57 -12.48 -12.63
N SER A 307 -7.53 -11.27 -13.19
CA SER A 307 -6.91 -10.91 -14.46
C SER A 307 -6.43 -9.46 -14.36
N PRO A 308 -5.37 -9.06 -15.08
CA PRO A 308 -4.92 -7.67 -15.10
C PRO A 308 -6.04 -6.70 -15.48
N ASP A 309 -6.15 -5.58 -14.78
CA ASP A 309 -7.00 -4.47 -15.21
C ASP A 309 -6.41 -3.92 -16.53
N PRO A 310 -7.21 -3.65 -17.58
CA PRO A 310 -6.69 -3.18 -18.86
C PRO A 310 -5.73 -1.99 -18.75
N VAL A 311 -5.91 -1.08 -17.78
CA VAL A 311 -5.04 0.08 -17.60
C VAL A 311 -3.62 -0.26 -17.11
N THR A 312 -3.38 -1.51 -16.69
CA THR A 312 -2.09 -1.90 -16.11
C THR A 312 -1.07 -2.32 -17.15
N SER A 313 -1.49 -2.59 -18.39
CA SER A 313 -0.58 -3.05 -19.45
C SER A 313 0.42 -1.95 -19.85
N PRO A 314 1.71 -2.25 -20.06
CA PRO A 314 2.34 -3.58 -20.04
C PRO A 314 3.03 -3.94 -18.70
N ASN A 315 2.67 -3.31 -17.57
CA ASN A 315 3.32 -3.58 -16.29
C ASN A 315 3.05 -5.02 -15.82
N PRO A 316 4.09 -5.86 -15.60
CA PRO A 316 3.89 -7.20 -15.07
C PRO A 316 3.40 -7.19 -13.61
N ASN A 317 3.63 -6.10 -12.88
CA ASN A 317 3.15 -5.91 -11.53
C ASN A 317 1.81 -5.16 -11.55
N TYR A 318 0.78 -5.83 -12.05
CA TYR A 318 -0.55 -5.24 -12.33
C TYR A 318 -1.46 -5.12 -11.11
N ASP A 319 -1.08 -5.71 -9.98
CA ASP A 319 -1.79 -5.61 -8.71
C ASP A 319 -0.80 -5.45 -7.54
N GLU A 320 -1.31 -5.21 -6.34
CA GLU A 320 -0.45 -4.90 -5.20
C GLU A 320 0.40 -6.10 -4.75
N ILE A 321 -0.07 -7.35 -4.88
CA ILE A 321 0.76 -8.48 -4.48
C ILE A 321 1.98 -8.64 -5.39
N HIS A 322 1.83 -8.51 -6.72
CA HIS A 322 2.96 -8.64 -7.64
C HIS A 322 3.97 -7.52 -7.40
N TYR A 323 3.49 -6.31 -7.12
CA TYR A 323 4.33 -5.20 -6.70
C TYR A 323 5.09 -5.51 -5.40
N ILE A 324 4.40 -5.95 -4.35
CA ILE A 324 4.98 -6.23 -3.05
C ILE A 324 6.03 -7.35 -3.12
N GLU A 325 5.72 -8.45 -3.81
CA GLU A 325 6.66 -9.57 -3.98
C GLU A 325 7.90 -9.14 -4.76
N SER A 326 7.74 -8.35 -5.82
CA SER A 326 8.85 -7.81 -6.61
C SER A 326 9.71 -6.82 -5.82
N LEU A 327 9.09 -5.90 -5.08
CA LEU A 327 9.79 -4.91 -4.28
C LEU A 327 10.52 -5.57 -3.10
N ALA A 328 9.87 -6.48 -2.39
CA ALA A 328 10.47 -7.22 -1.27
C ALA A 328 11.75 -7.98 -1.70
N GLY A 329 11.78 -8.50 -2.94
CA GLY A 329 12.96 -9.15 -3.51
C GLY A 329 14.20 -8.25 -3.64
N VAL A 330 14.02 -6.92 -3.64
CA VAL A 330 15.10 -5.93 -3.74
C VAL A 330 15.19 -5.00 -2.52
N LEU A 331 14.30 -5.18 -1.53
CA LEU A 331 14.19 -4.35 -0.33
C LEU A 331 15.00 -4.97 0.81
N SER A 332 16.32 -4.85 0.76
CA SER A 332 17.24 -5.36 1.79
C SER A 332 18.40 -4.39 2.01
N PRO A 333 18.75 -4.04 3.27
CA PRO A 333 18.35 -4.65 4.54
C PRO A 333 17.11 -4.03 5.21
N PHE A 334 16.28 -3.29 4.48
CA PHE A 334 15.08 -2.66 5.02
C PHE A 334 14.01 -3.71 5.45
N PRO A 335 13.24 -3.48 6.53
CA PRO A 335 12.15 -4.38 6.95
C PRO A 335 11.06 -4.57 5.89
N ALA A 336 10.96 -5.77 5.31
CA ALA A 336 10.05 -6.07 4.21
C ALA A 336 8.66 -6.58 4.67
N HIS A 337 7.95 -5.77 5.46
CA HIS A 337 6.54 -6.01 5.78
C HIS A 337 5.63 -4.92 5.23
N PHE A 338 4.39 -5.27 4.93
CA PHE A 338 3.48 -4.41 4.19
C PHE A 338 2.10 -4.33 4.84
N ILE A 339 1.45 -3.19 4.68
CA ILE A 339 0.00 -3.06 4.81
C ILE A 339 -0.56 -2.54 3.48
N VAL A 340 -1.74 -3.03 3.08
CA VAL A 340 -2.33 -2.68 1.78
C VAL A 340 -3.70 -2.07 1.97
N ASP A 341 -3.88 -0.83 1.49
CA ASP A 341 -5.18 -0.20 1.47
C ASP A 341 -6.10 -0.91 0.46
N GLN A 342 -7.28 -1.33 0.90
CA GLN A 342 -8.33 -1.89 0.05
C GLN A 342 -9.66 -1.17 0.25
N GLY A 343 -9.64 0.02 0.88
CA GLY A 343 -10.83 0.80 1.21
C GLY A 343 -11.74 1.09 0.02
N ARG A 344 -11.18 1.24 -1.19
CA ARG A 344 -11.94 1.58 -2.40
C ARG A 344 -11.73 0.59 -3.57
N ALA A 345 -11.16 -0.57 -3.28
CA ALA A 345 -10.72 -1.54 -4.28
C ALA A 345 -11.75 -2.66 -4.57
N GLY A 346 -13.01 -2.53 -4.15
CA GLY A 346 -14.01 -3.58 -4.33
C GLY A 346 -14.40 -3.83 -5.79
N GLN A 347 -14.33 -2.79 -6.62
CA GLN A 347 -14.57 -2.85 -8.06
C GLN A 347 -13.28 -2.51 -8.81
N GLN A 348 -13.01 -3.26 -9.87
CA GLN A 348 -11.82 -3.13 -10.72
C GLN A 348 -12.23 -2.76 -12.16
N ASN A 349 -11.27 -2.40 -13.02
CA ASN A 349 -11.51 -2.05 -14.44
C ASN A 349 -12.37 -0.78 -14.62
N LEU A 350 -12.24 0.17 -13.68
CA LEU A 350 -13.03 1.41 -13.67
C LEU A 350 -12.35 2.58 -14.38
N ARG A 351 -11.01 2.53 -14.47
CA ARG A 351 -10.19 3.66 -14.92
C ARG A 351 -9.97 3.63 -16.42
N LYS A 352 -9.67 4.78 -17.00
CA LYS A 352 -9.24 4.94 -18.39
C LYS A 352 -7.72 4.96 -18.49
N GLU A 353 -7.08 5.62 -17.54
CA GLU A 353 -5.64 5.60 -17.35
C GLU A 353 -5.33 5.15 -15.92
N TRP A 354 -4.22 4.44 -15.70
CA TRP A 354 -3.89 3.97 -14.35
C TRP A 354 -3.64 5.13 -13.38
N SER A 355 -3.18 6.27 -13.91
CA SER A 355 -2.98 7.53 -13.18
C SER A 355 -4.29 8.26 -12.84
N ASP A 356 -5.45 7.77 -13.25
CA ASP A 356 -6.73 8.33 -12.80
C ASP A 356 -6.96 7.99 -11.31
N TRP A 357 -6.68 8.95 -10.43
CA TRP A 357 -6.72 8.75 -8.97
C TRP A 357 -7.87 9.50 -8.28
N CYS A 358 -8.39 10.57 -8.87
CA CYS A 358 -9.32 11.45 -8.15
C CYS A 358 -10.78 11.02 -8.35
N ASN A 359 -11.43 10.65 -7.24
CA ASN A 359 -12.86 10.33 -7.14
C ASN A 359 -13.32 9.30 -8.19
N VAL A 360 -12.57 8.21 -8.41
CA VAL A 360 -12.87 7.23 -9.48
C VAL A 360 -14.31 6.72 -9.38
N LYS A 361 -15.13 7.03 -10.38
CA LYS A 361 -16.56 6.71 -10.42
C LYS A 361 -16.77 5.21 -10.50
N GLY A 362 -17.81 4.73 -9.80
CA GLY A 362 -18.13 3.31 -9.74
C GLY A 362 -17.29 2.50 -8.74
N ALA A 363 -16.34 3.13 -8.03
CA ALA A 363 -15.61 2.47 -6.96
C ALA A 363 -16.55 1.84 -5.92
N GLY A 364 -16.08 0.78 -5.28
CA GLY A 364 -16.80 0.05 -4.24
C GLY A 364 -15.92 -0.19 -3.02
N PHE A 365 -16.50 -0.24 -1.82
CA PHE A 365 -15.76 -0.66 -0.64
C PHE A 365 -15.17 -2.06 -0.85
N GLY A 366 -13.86 -2.23 -0.65
CA GLY A 366 -13.15 -3.48 -0.93
C GLY A 366 -13.04 -4.42 0.27
N THR A 367 -12.11 -5.38 0.19
CA THR A 367 -11.83 -6.35 1.25
C THR A 367 -11.70 -5.66 2.61
N ARG A 368 -12.40 -6.18 3.62
CA ARG A 368 -12.38 -5.61 4.97
C ARG A 368 -11.01 -5.80 5.62
N PRO A 369 -10.60 -4.89 6.52
CA PRO A 369 -9.32 -5.02 7.22
C PRO A 369 -9.16 -6.38 7.91
N THR A 370 -8.03 -7.04 7.69
CA THR A 370 -7.75 -8.38 8.22
C THR A 370 -6.27 -8.71 8.17
N ILE A 371 -5.81 -9.50 9.14
CA ILE A 371 -4.46 -10.09 9.16
C ILE A 371 -4.38 -11.41 8.37
N ASN A 372 -5.51 -11.92 7.87
CA ASN A 372 -5.56 -13.10 6.99
C ASN A 372 -5.30 -12.67 5.54
N THR A 373 -4.06 -12.29 5.26
CA THR A 373 -3.66 -11.63 4.00
C THR A 373 -3.30 -12.61 2.88
N GLY A 374 -3.00 -13.86 3.23
CA GLY A 374 -2.49 -14.86 2.28
C GLY A 374 -1.08 -14.53 1.76
N SER A 375 -0.30 -13.72 2.47
CA SER A 375 1.12 -13.46 2.20
C SER A 375 1.87 -13.18 3.50
N SER A 376 3.01 -13.85 3.72
CA SER A 376 3.88 -13.55 4.87
C SER A 376 4.55 -12.17 4.81
N LEU A 377 4.49 -11.48 3.66
CA LEU A 377 4.98 -10.12 3.53
C LEU A 377 3.95 -9.10 4.02
N ILE A 378 2.66 -9.44 4.07
CA ILE A 378 1.60 -8.48 4.36
C ILE A 378 1.07 -8.72 5.77
N ASP A 379 1.32 -7.77 6.66
CA ASP A 379 0.85 -7.81 8.06
C ASP A 379 -0.67 -7.63 8.13
N SER A 380 -1.25 -6.74 7.32
CA SER A 380 -2.71 -6.52 7.29
C SER A 380 -3.19 -5.93 5.97
N ILE A 381 -4.36 -6.37 5.53
CA ILE A 381 -5.23 -5.55 4.67
C ILE A 381 -5.84 -4.48 5.56
N VAL A 382 -5.92 -3.24 5.09
CA VAL A 382 -6.39 -2.09 5.87
C VAL A 382 -7.26 -1.18 5.01
N TRP A 383 -7.98 -0.26 5.65
CA TRP A 383 -8.64 0.86 4.99
C TRP A 383 -7.96 2.15 5.45
N VAL A 384 -7.06 2.68 4.63
CA VAL A 384 -6.28 3.88 4.98
C VAL A 384 -7.07 5.13 4.61
N LYS A 385 -7.44 5.31 3.34
CA LYS A 385 -8.33 6.41 2.92
C LYS A 385 -9.78 6.10 3.34
N PRO A 386 -10.43 6.96 4.15
CA PRO A 386 -11.84 6.80 4.49
C PRO A 386 -12.70 7.08 3.25
N GLY A 387 -13.36 6.04 2.74
CA GLY A 387 -14.18 6.15 1.54
C GLY A 387 -15.40 7.04 1.78
N GLY A 388 -15.60 8.06 0.94
CA GLY A 388 -16.64 9.07 1.13
C GLY A 388 -16.05 10.46 1.36
N GLU A 389 -14.85 10.56 1.92
CA GLU A 389 -14.09 11.81 1.89
C GLU A 389 -13.51 12.03 0.48
N SER A 390 -13.83 13.16 -0.15
CA SER A 390 -13.39 13.50 -1.52
C SER A 390 -11.86 13.49 -1.65
N ASP A 391 -11.37 13.17 -2.84
CA ASP A 391 -9.96 13.27 -3.21
C ASP A 391 -9.58 14.68 -3.69
N GLY A 392 -10.56 15.46 -4.16
CA GLY A 392 -10.33 16.79 -4.74
C GLY A 392 -11.55 17.33 -5.47
N THR A 393 -11.59 18.65 -5.66
CA THR A 393 -12.74 19.33 -6.26
C THR A 393 -12.73 19.24 -7.79
N SER A 394 -13.92 19.13 -8.38
CA SER A 394 -14.12 19.24 -9.82
C SER A 394 -14.39 20.68 -10.30
N ASP A 395 -14.43 21.65 -9.38
CA ASP A 395 -14.64 23.07 -9.72
C ASP A 395 -13.34 23.67 -10.25
N SER A 396 -13.28 23.95 -11.55
CA SER A 396 -12.10 24.52 -12.21
C SER A 396 -11.76 25.95 -11.79
N SER A 397 -12.67 26.63 -11.06
CA SER A 397 -12.43 27.94 -10.48
C SER A 397 -11.84 27.88 -9.07
N ALA A 398 -11.84 26.71 -8.43
CA ALA A 398 -11.30 26.53 -7.10
C ALA A 398 -9.77 26.65 -7.10
N ALA A 399 -9.21 27.25 -6.04
CA ALA A 399 -7.77 27.48 -5.91
C ALA A 399 -6.93 26.19 -5.88
N ARG A 400 -7.54 25.06 -5.49
CA ARG A 400 -6.91 23.74 -5.38
C ARG A 400 -7.44 22.76 -6.43
N PHE A 401 -7.98 23.26 -7.54
CA PHE A 401 -8.40 22.42 -8.64
C PHE A 401 -7.23 21.62 -9.20
N ASP A 402 -7.43 20.32 -9.37
CA ASP A 402 -6.52 19.43 -10.09
C ASP A 402 -7.24 18.85 -11.30
N ALA A 403 -6.62 18.91 -12.47
CA ALA A 403 -7.19 18.39 -13.70
C ALA A 403 -7.46 16.86 -13.63
N GLY A 404 -6.75 16.14 -12.76
CA GLY A 404 -7.02 14.74 -12.45
C GLY A 404 -8.41 14.50 -11.85
N CYS A 405 -9.03 15.52 -11.24
CA CYS A 405 -10.37 15.43 -10.62
C CYS A 405 -11.54 15.64 -11.58
N VAL A 406 -11.25 15.87 -12.86
CA VAL A 406 -12.24 15.93 -13.95
C VAL A 406 -11.89 14.98 -15.09
N SER A 407 -11.11 13.94 -14.81
CA SER A 407 -10.78 12.94 -15.82
C SER A 407 -12.04 12.16 -16.23
N ALA A 408 -11.96 11.42 -17.34
CA ALA A 408 -13.08 10.59 -17.81
C ALA A 408 -13.47 9.50 -16.79
N SER A 409 -12.62 9.22 -15.81
CA SER A 409 -12.86 8.27 -14.73
C SER A 409 -13.39 8.92 -13.45
N SER A 410 -13.37 10.24 -13.32
CA SER A 410 -13.79 10.94 -12.09
C SER A 410 -15.31 11.02 -11.93
N HIS A 411 -15.77 10.92 -10.69
CA HIS A 411 -17.14 11.22 -10.28
C HIS A 411 -17.24 12.73 -10.06
N VAL A 412 -18.08 13.40 -10.85
CA VAL A 412 -18.31 14.84 -10.81
C VAL A 412 -19.81 15.14 -10.72
N PRO A 413 -20.24 16.25 -10.08
CA PRO A 413 -19.40 17.25 -9.41
C PRO A 413 -18.85 16.75 -8.07
N ALA A 414 -17.60 17.12 -7.74
CA ALA A 414 -16.92 16.71 -6.51
C ALA A 414 -16.54 17.91 -5.63
N PRO A 415 -16.68 17.79 -4.29
CA PRO A 415 -16.31 18.86 -3.36
C PRO A 415 -14.80 18.85 -3.08
N GLU A 416 -14.33 19.79 -2.27
CA GLU A 416 -12.93 19.93 -1.86
C GLU A 416 -12.36 18.64 -1.23
N ALA A 417 -11.05 18.42 -1.42
CA ALA A 417 -10.36 17.26 -0.87
C ALA A 417 -10.57 17.15 0.65
N GLY A 418 -10.83 15.94 1.15
CA GLY A 418 -11.09 15.66 2.56
C GLY A 418 -12.49 16.03 3.06
N THR A 419 -13.30 16.71 2.26
CA THR A 419 -14.71 16.97 2.62
C THR A 419 -15.62 15.83 2.21
N TRP A 420 -16.77 15.70 2.89
CA TRP A 420 -17.71 14.61 2.62
C TRP A 420 -18.35 14.70 1.22
N PHE A 421 -18.32 13.59 0.49
CA PHE A 421 -18.92 13.41 -0.83
C PHE A 421 -20.00 12.31 -0.76
N GLN A 422 -21.24 12.74 -0.46
CA GLN A 422 -22.39 11.86 -0.24
C GLN A 422 -22.64 10.87 -1.39
N GLU A 423 -22.73 11.34 -2.63
CA GLU A 423 -23.05 10.50 -3.78
C GLU A 423 -21.96 9.45 -4.04
N TYR A 424 -20.70 9.81 -3.79
CA TYR A 424 -19.57 8.91 -3.88
C TYR A 424 -19.60 7.84 -2.78
N PHE A 425 -19.88 8.24 -1.54
CA PHE A 425 -20.06 7.29 -0.44
C PHE A 425 -21.17 6.28 -0.73
N GLU A 426 -22.33 6.74 -1.18
CA GLU A 426 -23.42 5.84 -1.53
C GLU A 426 -23.05 4.88 -2.67
N ALA A 427 -22.27 5.34 -3.67
CA ALA A 427 -21.74 4.47 -4.71
C ALA A 427 -20.80 3.40 -4.13
N LEU A 428 -19.91 3.78 -3.20
CA LEU A 428 -19.03 2.83 -2.50
C LEU A 428 -19.82 1.74 -1.75
N VAL A 429 -20.91 2.12 -1.07
CA VAL A 429 -21.80 1.20 -0.35
C VAL A 429 -22.54 0.27 -1.33
N ARG A 430 -23.11 0.82 -2.40
CA ARG A 430 -23.81 0.03 -3.44
C ARG A 430 -22.89 -0.99 -4.09
N ASN A 431 -21.66 -0.59 -4.36
CA ASN A 431 -20.69 -1.38 -5.11
C ASN A 431 -19.72 -2.17 -4.21
N ALA A 432 -19.99 -2.25 -2.91
CA ALA A 432 -19.13 -2.95 -1.97
C ALA A 432 -18.90 -4.41 -2.37
N ASN A 433 -17.64 -4.84 -2.37
CA ASN A 433 -17.24 -6.21 -2.65
C ASN A 433 -16.10 -6.64 -1.70
N PRO A 434 -16.34 -7.57 -0.76
CA PRO A 434 -17.62 -8.24 -0.51
C PRO A 434 -18.75 -7.26 -0.10
N ALA A 435 -20.00 -7.64 -0.38
CA ALA A 435 -21.17 -6.83 -0.03
C ALA A 435 -21.27 -6.60 1.50
N LEU A 436 -21.81 -5.44 1.90
CA LEU A 436 -21.93 -4.99 3.30
C LEU A 436 -22.99 -5.72 4.13
#